data_AF-G4YHG6-F1
#
_entry.id   AF-G4YHG6-F1
#
_cell.length_a   1.000
_cell.length_b   1.000
_cell.length_c   1.000
_cell.angle_alpha   90.00
_cell.angle_beta   90.00
_cell.angle_gamma   90.00
#
_symmetry.space_group_name_H-M   'P 1'
#
loop_
_entity.id
_entity.type
_entity.pdbx_description
1 polymer ?
#
loop_
_entity_poly.entity_id
_entity_poly.type
_entity_poly.pdbx_seq_one_letter_code
_entity_poly.pdbx_strand_id
1 'polypeptide(L)'
;MSQDLIRKECTLREINLNTRTNKAARIKCLRHYDALVNKGEEASAASTVASGNTRRMKHSMFRLANVLIETTGKNFDRGDLDDAQSSQRALFWRDVAASYQKGDEEYSGLIFRDADFDGIEPGIIVPHSAAKLEEFRKELTSFCSIYEANFRLSGTHDREFKKFIHGKVDVLFLWYWTKVCMTI
;
A
#
# COMPACT_ATOMS: atom_id res chain seq x y z
N MET A 1 -29.00 1.77 -14.60
CA MET A 1 -27.72 1.30 -15.16
C MET A 1 -27.57 -0.21 -14.99
N SER A 2 -27.12 -0.91 -16.04
CA SER A 2 -26.66 -2.30 -15.97
C SER A 2 -25.31 -2.41 -15.25
N GLN A 3 -24.93 -3.60 -14.81
CA GLN A 3 -23.68 -3.83 -14.08
C GLN A 3 -22.44 -3.51 -14.92
N ASP A 4 -22.48 -3.78 -16.22
CA ASP A 4 -21.36 -3.50 -17.12
C ASP A 4 -21.16 -2.02 -17.40
N LEU A 5 -22.26 -1.25 -17.47
CA LEU A 5 -22.17 0.21 -17.54
C LEU A 5 -21.51 0.79 -16.28
N ILE A 6 -21.84 0.25 -15.10
CA ILE A 6 -21.23 0.69 -13.83
C ILE A 6 -19.73 0.35 -13.78
N ARG A 7 -19.33 -0.82 -14.30
CA ARG A 7 -17.91 -1.18 -14.39
C ARG A 7 -17.14 -0.24 -15.31
N LYS A 8 -17.67 0.01 -16.51
CA LYS A 8 -17.08 0.96 -17.46
C LYS A 8 -16.94 2.35 -16.86
N GLU A 9 -17.96 2.81 -16.14
CA GLU A 9 -17.93 4.11 -15.49
C GLU A 9 -16.85 4.19 -14.39
N CYS A 10 -16.70 3.15 -13.56
CA CYS A 10 -15.60 3.08 -12.59
C CYS A 10 -14.23 3.15 -13.28
N THR A 11 -14.04 2.43 -14.40
CA THR A 11 -12.78 2.44 -15.15
C THR A 11 -12.49 3.81 -15.77
N LEU A 12 -13.49 4.45 -16.37
CA LEU A 12 -13.35 5.79 -16.98
C LEU A 12 -12.93 6.85 -15.95
N ARG A 13 -13.37 6.70 -14.70
CA ARG A 13 -13.02 7.60 -13.59
C ARG A 13 -11.81 7.12 -12.78
N GLU A 14 -11.11 6.10 -13.28
CA GLU A 14 -9.92 5.49 -12.66
C GLU A 14 -10.16 4.92 -11.24
N ILE A 15 -11.41 4.62 -10.90
CA ILE A 15 -11.80 4.07 -9.58
C ILE A 15 -11.47 2.57 -9.59
N ASN A 16 -10.27 2.25 -9.10
CA ASN A 16 -9.66 0.92 -9.12
C ASN A 16 -10.27 -0.05 -8.08
N LEU A 17 -11.44 -0.60 -8.41
CA LEU A 17 -12.14 -1.58 -7.57
C LEU A 17 -11.88 -3.02 -7.99
N ASN A 18 -11.78 -3.92 -7.01
CA ASN A 18 -11.66 -5.38 -7.23
C ASN A 18 -12.73 -5.91 -8.20
N THR A 19 -12.35 -6.87 -9.06
CA THR A 19 -13.25 -7.50 -10.04
C THR A 19 -14.47 -8.17 -9.40
N ARG A 20 -14.35 -8.64 -8.15
CA ARG A 20 -15.41 -9.23 -7.33
C ARG A 20 -16.32 -8.21 -6.61
N THR A 21 -16.01 -6.91 -6.69
CA THR A 21 -16.84 -5.87 -6.06
C THR A 21 -18.24 -5.84 -6.67
N ASN A 22 -19.25 -6.01 -5.82
CA ASN A 22 -20.65 -6.06 -6.23
C ASN A 22 -21.18 -4.70 -6.73
N LYS A 23 -22.34 -4.73 -7.40
CA LYS A 23 -22.97 -3.55 -8.02
C LYS A 23 -23.21 -2.41 -7.03
N ALA A 24 -23.71 -2.71 -5.83
CA ALA A 24 -24.06 -1.70 -4.83
C ALA A 24 -22.81 -0.97 -4.30
N ALA A 25 -21.73 -1.70 -4.04
CA ALA A 25 -20.46 -1.13 -3.63
C ALA A 25 -19.86 -0.21 -4.71
N ARG A 26 -19.93 -0.61 -5.99
CA ARG A 26 -19.48 0.24 -7.11
C ARG A 26 -20.27 1.55 -7.20
N ILE A 27 -21.59 1.49 -7.05
CA ILE A 27 -22.45 2.69 -7.02
C ILE A 27 -22.08 3.60 -5.84
N LYS A 28 -21.79 3.04 -4.67
CA LYS A 28 -21.36 3.81 -3.49
C LYS A 28 -20.06 4.56 -3.77
N CYS A 29 -19.07 3.92 -4.39
CA CYS A 29 -17.81 4.55 -4.78
C CYS A 29 -18.04 5.67 -5.80
N LEU A 30 -18.85 5.46 -6.83
CA LEU A 30 -19.18 6.50 -7.82
C LEU A 30 -19.84 7.72 -7.18
N ARG A 31 -20.82 7.52 -6.29
CA ARG A 31 -21.46 8.62 -5.56
C ARG A 31 -20.47 9.36 -4.66
N HIS A 32 -19.53 8.64 -4.06
CA HIS A 32 -18.51 9.25 -3.24
C HIS A 32 -17.55 10.11 -4.07
N TYR A 33 -17.14 9.62 -5.24
CA TYR A 33 -16.36 10.38 -6.22
C TYR A 33 -17.07 11.68 -6.61
N ASP A 34 -18.35 11.60 -7.02
CA ASP A 34 -19.13 12.77 -7.42
C ASP A 34 -19.21 13.81 -6.30
N ALA A 35 -19.41 13.35 -5.06
CA ALA A 35 -19.47 14.24 -3.90
C ALA A 35 -18.13 14.95 -3.60
N LEU A 36 -16.98 14.35 -3.95
CA LEU A 36 -15.66 14.93 -3.77
C LEU A 36 -15.36 15.95 -4.88
N VAL A 37 -15.61 15.59 -6.14
CA VAL A 37 -15.44 16.50 -7.27
C VAL A 37 -16.32 17.73 -7.12
N ASN A 38 -17.58 17.56 -6.69
CA ASN A 38 -18.48 18.68 -6.42
C ASN A 38 -18.03 19.58 -5.26
N LYS A 39 -17.14 19.10 -4.39
CA LYS A 39 -16.50 19.89 -3.32
C LYS A 39 -15.20 20.56 -3.77
N GLY A 40 -14.80 20.41 -5.03
CA GLY A 40 -13.58 20.98 -5.59
C GLY A 40 -12.34 20.11 -5.44
N GLU A 41 -12.48 18.84 -5.04
CA GLU A 41 -11.35 17.90 -5.06
C GLU A 41 -10.97 17.55 -6.50
N GLU A 42 -9.67 17.48 -6.79
CA GLU A 42 -9.19 17.08 -8.11
C GLU A 42 -9.60 15.65 -8.45
N ALA A 43 -9.89 15.40 -9.73
CA ALA A 43 -10.41 14.11 -10.20
C ALA A 43 -9.55 12.91 -9.79
N SER A 44 -8.21 13.05 -9.82
CA SER A 44 -7.28 11.99 -9.41
C SER A 44 -7.35 11.69 -7.90
N ALA A 45 -7.41 12.74 -7.08
CA ALA A 45 -7.55 12.63 -5.62
C ALA A 45 -8.93 12.05 -5.24
N ALA A 46 -9.99 12.53 -5.88
CA ALA A 46 -11.35 12.03 -5.70
C ALA A 46 -11.46 10.55 -6.07
N SER A 47 -10.84 10.13 -7.18
CA SER A 47 -10.82 8.72 -7.62
C SER A 47 -10.14 7.81 -6.60
N THR A 48 -8.96 8.23 -6.13
CA THR A 48 -8.18 7.54 -5.10
C THR A 48 -8.99 7.35 -3.82
N VAL A 49 -9.66 8.40 -3.34
CA VAL A 49 -10.48 8.36 -2.12
C VAL A 49 -11.75 7.52 -2.32
N ALA A 50 -12.42 7.68 -3.47
CA ALA A 50 -13.63 6.95 -3.82
C ALA A 50 -13.42 5.44 -3.96
N SER A 51 -12.25 5.03 -4.45
CA SER A 51 -11.85 3.63 -4.55
C SER A 51 -11.62 2.96 -3.19
N GLY A 52 -11.64 3.72 -2.10
CA GLY A 52 -11.20 3.23 -0.78
C GLY A 52 -9.68 3.15 -0.66
N ASN A 53 -8.93 3.49 -1.72
CA ASN A 53 -7.48 3.75 -1.69
C ASN A 53 -7.23 5.11 -1.00
N THR A 54 -7.88 5.36 0.13
CA THR A 54 -7.84 6.67 0.75
C THR A 54 -6.41 6.99 1.17
N ARG A 55 -6.07 8.28 1.07
CA ARG A 55 -4.96 8.99 1.72
C ARG A 55 -4.57 8.42 3.10
N ARG A 56 -5.53 7.86 3.86
CA ARG A 56 -5.33 7.17 5.14
C ARG A 56 -4.54 5.85 5.06
N MET A 57 -4.63 5.08 3.97
CA MET A 57 -3.80 3.90 3.72
C MET A 57 -2.39 4.26 3.24
N LYS A 58 -2.21 5.42 2.58
CA LYS A 58 -0.90 5.83 2.05
C LYS A 58 0.14 5.95 3.16
N HIS A 59 -0.15 6.72 4.21
CA HIS A 59 0.74 6.82 5.39
C HIS A 59 0.89 5.49 6.13
N SER A 60 -0.21 4.74 6.22
CA SER A 60 -0.27 3.50 6.99
C SER A 60 0.67 2.43 6.45
N MET A 61 0.80 2.32 5.12
CA MET A 61 1.68 1.35 4.48
C MET A 61 3.15 1.68 4.68
N PHE A 62 3.52 2.97 4.65
CA PHE A 62 4.91 3.41 4.87
C PHE A 62 5.31 3.21 6.33
N ARG A 63 4.43 3.56 7.28
CA ARG A 63 4.66 3.30 8.70
C ARG A 63 4.75 1.80 8.98
N LEU A 64 3.87 1.00 8.39
CA LEU A 64 3.92 -0.46 8.53
C LEU A 64 5.23 -1.02 7.96
N ALA A 65 5.71 -0.53 6.81
CA ALA A 65 7.00 -0.92 6.26
C ALA A 65 8.14 -0.61 7.23
N ASN A 66 8.21 0.61 7.78
CA ASN A 66 9.22 0.99 8.78
C ASN A 66 9.18 0.07 10.02
N VAL A 67 7.99 -0.17 10.57
CA VAL A 67 7.81 -1.05 11.74
C VAL A 67 8.27 -2.47 11.43
N LEU A 68 7.85 -3.04 10.30
CA LEU A 68 8.22 -4.40 9.90
C LEU A 68 9.72 -4.56 9.68
N ILE A 69 10.38 -3.56 9.11
CA ILE A 69 11.83 -3.57 8.89
C ILE A 69 12.56 -3.61 10.22
N GLU A 70 12.15 -2.77 11.19
CA GLU A 70 12.76 -2.76 12.52
C GLU A 70 12.47 -4.06 13.31
N THR A 71 11.23 -4.55 13.27
CA THR A 71 10.84 -5.78 14.02
C THR A 71 11.41 -7.06 13.43
N THR A 72 11.59 -7.15 12.11
CA THR A 72 12.09 -8.38 11.45
C THR A 72 13.61 -8.35 11.27
N GLY A 73 14.25 -7.19 11.48
CA GLY A 73 15.62 -6.95 11.05
C GLY A 73 15.76 -7.02 9.52
N LYS A 74 17.00 -6.90 9.01
CA LYS A 74 17.31 -6.98 7.56
C LYS A 74 16.85 -8.30 6.89
N ASN A 75 16.48 -9.32 7.66
CA ASN A 75 15.97 -10.58 7.12
C ASN A 75 14.46 -10.49 6.91
N PHE A 76 14.09 -9.85 5.80
CA PHE A 76 12.76 -9.90 5.22
C PHE A 76 12.44 -11.28 4.62
N ASP A 77 12.96 -12.37 5.20
CA ASP A 77 12.81 -13.69 4.62
C ASP A 77 11.39 -14.22 4.86
N ARG A 78 10.81 -14.66 3.76
CA ARG A 78 9.36 -14.83 3.56
C ARG A 78 8.85 -16.15 4.16
N GLY A 79 9.75 -17.14 4.29
CA GLY A 79 9.42 -18.49 4.72
C GLY A 79 9.02 -18.59 6.18
N ASP A 80 9.78 -17.94 7.08
CA ASP A 80 9.63 -18.15 8.52
C ASP A 80 8.30 -17.62 9.08
N LEU A 81 7.71 -16.60 8.45
CA LEU A 81 6.44 -16.03 8.90
C LEU A 81 5.24 -16.83 8.40
N ASP A 82 5.30 -17.42 7.21
CA ASP A 82 4.23 -18.24 6.63
C ASP A 82 4.19 -19.67 7.20
N ASP A 83 5.31 -20.18 7.74
CA ASP A 83 5.41 -21.53 8.34
C ASP A 83 5.35 -21.55 9.89
N ALA A 84 5.32 -20.37 10.54
CA ALA A 84 5.20 -20.29 12.00
C ALA A 84 3.86 -20.83 12.51
N GLN A 85 3.89 -21.47 13.70
CA GLN A 85 2.65 -21.85 14.40
C GLN A 85 1.72 -20.64 14.55
N SER A 86 0.41 -20.86 14.40
CA SER A 86 -0.62 -19.81 14.47
C SER A 86 -0.53 -18.94 15.74
N SER A 87 -0.10 -19.52 16.86
CA SER A 87 0.15 -18.83 18.14
C SER A 87 1.34 -17.86 18.08
N GLN A 88 2.44 -18.24 17.45
CA GLN A 88 3.64 -17.40 17.26
C GLN A 88 3.36 -16.28 16.26
N ARG A 89 2.63 -16.59 15.19
CA ARG A 89 2.19 -15.60 14.20
C ARG A 89 1.24 -14.56 14.81
N ALA A 90 0.31 -14.99 15.67
CA ALA A 90 -0.59 -14.08 16.39
C ALA A 90 0.12 -13.21 17.43
N LEU A 91 1.16 -13.74 18.10
CA LEU A 91 2.03 -12.97 18.99
C LEU A 91 2.80 -11.90 18.20
N PHE A 92 3.46 -12.29 17.11
CA PHE A 92 4.19 -11.39 16.23
C PHE A 92 3.32 -10.21 15.76
N TRP A 93 2.12 -10.48 15.23
CA TRP A 93 1.25 -9.41 14.74
C TRP A 93 0.67 -8.52 15.83
N ARG A 94 0.57 -9.03 17.06
CA ARG A 94 0.22 -8.22 18.23
C ARG A 94 1.33 -7.25 18.57
N ASP A 95 2.58 -7.70 18.54
CA ASP A 95 3.75 -6.88 18.83
C ASP A 95 3.96 -5.83 17.73
N VAL A 96 3.79 -6.21 16.46
CA VAL A 96 3.79 -5.28 15.32
C VAL A 96 2.69 -4.22 15.47
N ALA A 97 1.47 -4.62 15.85
CA ALA A 97 0.39 -3.67 16.07
C ALA A 97 0.67 -2.71 17.24
N ALA A 98 1.31 -3.19 18.31
CA ALA A 98 1.74 -2.36 19.43
C ALA A 98 2.80 -1.35 19.01
N SER A 99 3.86 -1.78 18.30
CA SER A 99 4.91 -0.89 17.78
C SER A 99 4.37 0.10 16.75
N TYR A 100 3.46 -0.33 15.88
CA TYR A 100 2.80 0.55 14.91
C TYR A 100 2.06 1.71 15.58
N GLN A 101 1.43 1.47 16.73
CA GLN A 101 0.68 2.49 17.47
C GLN A 101 1.56 3.40 18.34
N LYS A 102 2.83 3.06 18.58
CA LYS A 102 3.74 3.93 19.33
C LYS A 102 4.01 5.19 18.53
N GLY A 103 3.92 6.35 19.17
CA GLY A 103 4.23 7.67 18.59
C GLY A 103 5.70 7.96 18.35
N ASP A 104 6.55 6.94 18.31
CA ASP A 104 8.00 7.13 18.20
C ASP A 104 8.42 7.75 16.87
N GLU A 105 9.42 8.62 16.94
CA GLU A 105 10.03 9.27 15.76
C GLU A 105 10.70 8.23 14.84
N GLU A 106 11.13 7.09 15.40
CA GLU A 106 11.83 6.01 14.71
C GLU A 106 11.04 5.44 13.52
N TYR A 107 9.71 5.41 13.59
CA TYR A 107 8.85 4.91 12.51
C TYR A 107 8.26 6.01 11.62
N SER A 108 8.56 7.27 11.91
CA SER A 108 7.93 8.43 11.28
C SER A 108 8.64 8.92 10.01
N GLY A 109 9.88 8.48 9.79
CA GLY A 109 10.75 8.95 8.73
C GLY A 109 10.53 8.30 7.35
N LEU A 110 10.93 9.03 6.30
CA LEU A 110 11.16 8.50 4.96
C LEU A 110 12.65 8.28 4.77
N ILE A 111 13.06 7.11 4.28
CA ILE A 111 14.48 6.81 3.99
C ILE A 111 15.08 7.59 2.84
N PHE A 112 14.23 8.04 1.92
CA PHE A 112 14.66 8.68 0.70
C PHE A 112 13.72 9.84 0.40
N ARG A 113 14.30 10.95 -0.06
CA ARG A 113 13.52 12.07 -0.59
C ARG A 113 13.25 11.79 -2.05
N ASP A 114 12.04 11.34 -2.35
CA ASP A 114 11.52 11.21 -3.71
C ASP A 114 10.28 12.11 -3.82
N ALA A 115 10.13 12.83 -4.94
CA ALA A 115 8.98 13.67 -5.20
C ALA A 115 7.66 12.87 -5.22
N ASP A 116 7.72 11.57 -5.50
CA ASP A 116 6.56 10.67 -5.41
C ASP A 116 6.05 10.47 -3.96
N PHE A 117 6.90 10.78 -2.97
CA PHE A 117 6.55 10.71 -1.56
C PHE A 117 6.05 12.04 -1.01
N ASP A 118 5.90 13.08 -1.84
CA ASP A 118 5.39 14.38 -1.40
C ASP A 118 3.98 14.23 -0.81
N GLY A 119 3.80 14.78 0.39
CA GLY A 119 2.57 14.67 1.16
C GLY A 119 2.34 13.30 1.81
N ILE A 120 3.36 12.42 1.86
CA ILE A 120 3.35 11.19 2.66
C ILE A 120 4.09 11.43 3.98
N GLU A 121 3.33 11.42 5.07
CA GLU A 121 3.83 11.49 6.43
C GLU A 121 3.61 10.17 7.18
N PRO A 122 4.61 9.27 7.27
CA PRO A 122 4.52 8.02 8.04
C PRO A 122 4.27 8.25 9.54
N GLY A 123 4.59 9.44 10.04
CA GLY A 123 4.27 9.91 11.39
C GLY A 123 2.78 9.94 11.73
N ILE A 124 1.89 10.04 10.73
CA ILE A 124 0.44 10.02 10.95
C ILE A 124 -0.01 8.60 11.29
N ILE A 125 -0.37 8.38 12.56
CA ILE A 125 -0.86 7.09 13.05
C ILE A 125 -2.35 6.96 12.75
N VAL A 126 -2.67 6.01 11.88
CA VAL A 126 -4.05 5.58 11.67
C VAL A 126 -4.22 4.22 12.37
N PRO A 127 -5.02 4.10 13.44
CA PRO A 127 -5.15 2.83 14.15
C PRO A 127 -5.68 1.71 13.25
N HIS A 128 -4.96 0.60 13.20
CA HIS A 128 -5.36 -0.63 12.50
C HIS A 128 -5.26 -1.83 13.44
N SER A 129 -6.07 -2.85 13.18
CA SER A 129 -5.96 -4.13 13.89
C SER A 129 -4.79 -4.95 13.36
N ALA A 130 -4.27 -5.86 14.19
CA ALA A 130 -3.23 -6.81 13.81
C ALA A 130 -3.56 -7.57 12.50
N ALA A 131 -4.80 -8.04 12.36
CA ALA A 131 -5.27 -8.71 11.15
C ALA A 131 -5.23 -7.81 9.91
N LYS A 132 -5.53 -6.51 10.06
CA LYS A 132 -5.50 -5.55 8.96
C LYS A 132 -4.06 -5.24 8.51
N LEU A 133 -3.14 -5.11 9.48
CA LEU A 133 -1.71 -4.94 9.19
C LEU A 133 -1.12 -6.18 8.50
N GLU A 134 -1.58 -7.38 8.86
CA GLU A 134 -1.21 -8.61 8.16
C GLU A 134 -1.67 -8.62 6.70
N GLU A 135 -2.92 -8.21 6.43
CA GLU A 135 -3.42 -8.06 5.06
C GLU A 135 -2.57 -7.06 4.26
N PHE A 136 -2.25 -5.92 4.85
CA PHE A 136 -1.42 -4.88 4.23
C PHE A 136 -0.01 -5.40 3.88
N ARG A 137 0.62 -6.16 4.77
CA ARG A 137 1.91 -6.79 4.45
C ARG A 137 1.78 -7.77 3.30
N LYS A 138 0.77 -8.65 3.31
CA LYS A 138 0.57 -9.62 2.22
C LYS A 138 0.37 -8.91 0.87
N GLU A 139 -0.39 -7.83 0.87
CA GLU A 139 -0.60 -6.98 -0.30
C GLU A 139 0.70 -6.35 -0.80
N LEU A 140 1.48 -5.70 0.09
CA LEU A 140 2.79 -5.11 -0.23
C LEU A 140 3.75 -6.14 -0.83
N THR A 141 3.95 -7.28 -0.15
CA THR A 141 4.89 -8.31 -0.59
C THR A 141 4.45 -8.95 -1.91
N SER A 142 3.15 -9.13 -2.12
CA SER A 142 2.61 -9.65 -3.38
C SER A 142 2.90 -8.69 -4.54
N PHE A 143 2.63 -7.39 -4.36
CA PHE A 143 2.93 -6.39 -5.38
C PHE A 143 4.42 -6.28 -5.66
N CYS A 144 5.28 -6.19 -4.63
CA CYS A 144 6.72 -6.18 -4.82
C CYS A 144 7.20 -7.40 -5.62
N SER A 145 6.71 -8.60 -5.29
CA SER A 145 7.07 -9.82 -6.03
C SER A 145 6.68 -9.75 -7.51
N ILE A 146 5.46 -9.27 -7.80
CA ILE A 146 4.95 -9.14 -9.18
C ILE A 146 5.79 -8.11 -9.95
N TYR A 147 6.03 -6.94 -9.36
CA TYR A 147 6.76 -5.87 -10.03
C TYR A 147 8.25 -6.20 -10.18
N GLU A 148 8.88 -6.88 -9.22
CA GLU A 148 10.25 -7.38 -9.38
C GLU A 148 10.37 -8.45 -10.47
N ALA A 149 9.41 -9.37 -10.55
CA ALA A 149 9.36 -10.36 -11.62
C ALA A 149 9.20 -9.69 -13.00
N ASN A 150 8.28 -8.72 -13.11
CA ASN A 150 8.08 -7.94 -14.33
C ASN A 150 9.32 -7.12 -14.71
N PHE A 151 9.97 -6.49 -13.72
CA PHE A 151 11.22 -5.75 -13.92
C PHE A 151 12.33 -6.68 -14.46
N ARG A 152 12.50 -7.87 -13.88
CA ARG A 152 13.46 -8.89 -14.35
C ARG A 152 13.16 -9.40 -15.75
N LEU A 153 11.89 -9.70 -16.04
CA LEU A 153 11.44 -10.24 -17.34
C LEU A 153 11.51 -9.19 -18.45
N SER A 154 11.40 -7.90 -18.12
CA SER A 154 11.38 -6.83 -19.10
C SER A 154 12.67 -6.75 -19.93
N GLY A 155 13.79 -7.32 -19.45
CA GLY A 155 15.06 -7.42 -20.17
C GLY A 155 15.61 -6.09 -20.70
N THR A 156 14.97 -4.99 -20.35
CA THR A 156 15.19 -3.67 -20.93
C THR A 156 16.22 -2.97 -20.06
N HIS A 157 17.14 -2.27 -20.71
CA HIS A 157 18.12 -1.39 -20.05
C HIS A 157 17.47 -0.19 -19.33
N ASP A 158 16.16 -0.25 -19.04
CA ASP A 158 15.46 0.79 -18.30
C ASP A 158 15.73 0.58 -16.80
N ARG A 159 16.48 1.52 -16.22
CA ARG A 159 16.99 1.41 -14.85
C ARG A 159 15.94 1.80 -13.80
N GLU A 160 14.75 2.21 -14.22
CA GLU A 160 13.77 2.86 -13.35
C GLU A 160 12.59 1.93 -13.01
N PHE A 161 12.72 1.20 -11.89
CA PHE A 161 11.65 0.38 -11.29
C PHE A 161 10.31 1.13 -11.15
N LYS A 162 10.38 2.45 -10.93
CA LYS A 162 9.25 3.39 -10.85
C LYS A 162 8.29 3.35 -12.06
N LYS A 163 8.76 2.98 -13.25
CA LYS A 163 7.88 2.86 -14.43
C LYS A 163 6.96 1.64 -14.38
N PHE A 164 7.31 0.63 -13.58
CA PHE A 164 6.60 -0.65 -13.51
C PHE A 164 5.55 -0.71 -12.40
N ILE A 165 5.64 0.16 -11.38
CA ILE A 165 4.77 0.16 -10.20
C ILE A 165 3.39 0.80 -10.44
N HIS A 166 3.12 1.34 -11.63
CA HIS A 166 1.83 1.97 -11.99
C HIS A 166 1.26 2.92 -10.91
N GLY A 167 2.11 3.75 -10.29
CA GLY A 167 1.70 4.73 -9.27
C GLY A 167 1.53 4.16 -7.84
N LYS A 168 1.90 2.89 -7.61
CA LYS A 168 1.96 2.28 -6.27
C LYS A 168 3.24 2.69 -5.53
N VAL A 169 3.22 3.91 -5.00
CA VAL A 169 4.37 4.53 -4.30
C VAL A 169 4.78 3.82 -3.01
N ASP A 170 3.87 3.10 -2.37
CA ASP A 170 4.11 2.23 -1.22
C ASP A 170 5.02 1.04 -1.57
N VAL A 171 4.87 0.49 -2.78
CA VAL A 171 5.75 -0.56 -3.32
C VAL A 171 7.12 0.02 -3.68
N LEU A 172 7.16 1.23 -4.23
CA LEU A 172 8.43 1.93 -4.53
C LEU A 172 9.25 2.14 -3.26
N PHE A 173 8.59 2.57 -2.19
CA PHE A 173 9.21 2.78 -0.89
C PHE A 173 9.82 1.49 -0.34
N LEU A 174 9.06 0.38 -0.37
CA LEU A 174 9.59 -0.91 0.05
C LEU A 174 10.77 -1.38 -0.82
N TRP A 175 10.72 -1.14 -2.13
CA TRP A 175 11.81 -1.48 -3.04
C TRP A 175 13.08 -0.64 -2.80
N TYR A 176 12.96 0.67 -2.58
CA TYR A 176 14.11 1.50 -2.19
C TYR A 176 14.74 1.00 -0.90
N TRP A 177 13.92 0.62 0.08
CA TRP A 177 14.41 0.01 1.32
C TRP A 177 15.18 -1.28 1.10
N THR A 178 14.68 -2.23 0.29
CA THR A 178 15.41 -3.48 0.03
C THR A 178 16.74 -3.23 -0.69
N LYS A 179 16.84 -2.19 -1.52
CA LYS A 179 18.11 -1.78 -2.13
C LYS A 179 19.08 -1.15 -1.12
N VAL A 180 18.60 -0.28 -0.23
CA VAL A 180 19.43 0.36 0.80
C VAL A 180 19.95 -0.69 1.81
N CYS A 181 19.08 -1.59 2.27
CA CYS A 181 19.45 -2.64 3.24
C CYS A 181 20.39 -3.72 2.68
N MET A 182 20.40 -3.96 1.36
CA MET A 182 21.33 -4.89 0.70
C MET A 182 22.71 -4.27 0.38
N THR A 183 22.90 -2.96 0.61
CA THR A 183 24.16 -2.26 0.28
C THR A 183 25.02 -1.97 1.54
N ILE A 184 24.63 -2.49 2.71
CA ILE A 184 25.36 -2.42 3.99
C ILE A 184 25.54 -3.81 4.54
#